data_AF-A0AAW0KGP2-F1
#
_entry.id   AF-A0AAW0KGP2-F1
#
_cell.length_a   1.000
_cell.length_b   1.000
_cell.length_c   1.000
_cell.angle_alpha   90.00
_cell.angle_beta   90.00
_cell.angle_gamma   90.00
#
_symmetry.space_group_name_H-M   'P 1'
#
loop_
_entity.id
_entity.type
_entity.pdbx_description
1 polymer ?
#
loop_
_entity_poly.entity_id
_entity_poly.type
_entity_poly.pdbx_seq_one_letter_code
_entity_poly.pdbx_strand_id
1 'polypeptide(L)'
;MDSPSKKPDHVENRVKEAGMNAMEDMPCVFTKGDGPNGRRVDGILYKYGKGEEVRIMCVCHGTFLSPAEFVKHAGGGDVTHPLRHIVINPSSTSFL
;
A
#
# COMPACT_ATOMS: atom_id res chain seq x y z
N MET A 1 -16.33 -22.97 -41.37
CA MET A 1 -17.47 -22.13 -41.78
C MET A 1 -18.56 -22.31 -40.74
N ASP A 2 -18.61 -21.32 -39.85
CA ASP A 2 -19.81 -20.74 -39.23
C ASP A 2 -20.58 -21.50 -38.13
N SER A 3 -20.71 -20.82 -36.99
CA SER A 3 -21.65 -21.07 -35.88
C SER A 3 -23.11 -20.90 -36.32
N PRO A 4 -24.11 -21.23 -35.46
CA PRO A 4 -24.66 -20.17 -34.61
C PRO A 4 -25.18 -20.58 -33.21
N SER A 5 -25.16 -19.57 -32.33
CA SER A 5 -25.64 -19.42 -30.95
C SER A 5 -26.98 -20.04 -30.55
N LYS A 6 -27.07 -20.52 -29.29
CA LYS A 6 -28.23 -20.33 -28.42
C LYS A 6 -27.83 -20.30 -26.94
N LYS A 7 -28.14 -19.17 -26.30
CA LYS A 7 -27.96 -18.80 -24.89
C LYS A 7 -29.13 -19.32 -24.05
N PRO A 8 -28.90 -19.73 -22.80
CA PRO A 8 -29.92 -19.62 -21.76
C PRO A 8 -29.45 -18.63 -20.68
N ASP A 9 -30.25 -17.59 -20.49
CA ASP A 9 -30.25 -16.71 -19.34
C ASP A 9 -30.52 -17.52 -18.05
N HIS A 10 -29.67 -17.38 -17.05
CA HIS A 10 -29.97 -17.81 -15.69
C HIS A 10 -29.50 -16.78 -14.66
N VAL A 11 -30.48 -16.01 -14.19
CA VAL A 11 -30.71 -15.43 -12.86
C VAL A 11 -29.54 -15.42 -11.86
N GLU A 12 -29.19 -14.18 -11.50
CA GLU A 12 -28.78 -13.62 -10.21
C GLU A 12 -27.86 -14.43 -9.26
N ASN A 13 -26.66 -13.90 -9.02
CA ASN A 13 -26.22 -13.74 -7.63
C ASN A 13 -25.31 -12.51 -7.47
N ARG A 14 -25.87 -11.55 -6.73
CA ARG A 14 -25.20 -10.54 -5.90
C ARG A 14 -23.95 -11.14 -5.22
N VAL A 15 -23.00 -10.27 -4.88
CA VAL A 15 -21.74 -10.55 -4.16
C VAL A 15 -20.55 -10.75 -5.10
N LYS A 16 -19.80 -9.65 -5.33
CA LYS A 16 -18.31 -9.58 -5.31
C LYS A 16 -17.83 -8.22 -5.87
N GLU A 17 -18.19 -7.10 -5.22
CA GLU A 17 -17.58 -5.79 -5.52
C GLU A 17 -16.79 -5.20 -4.34
N ALA A 18 -16.65 -5.93 -3.23
CA ALA A 18 -15.88 -5.48 -2.07
C ALA A 18 -14.43 -6.00 -2.04
N GLY A 19 -13.97 -6.69 -3.09
CA GLY A 19 -12.70 -7.43 -3.08
C GLY A 19 -11.58 -6.89 -3.97
N MET A 20 -11.84 -5.94 -4.86
CA MET A 20 -10.86 -5.51 -5.88
C MET A 20 -10.31 -4.08 -5.67
N ASN A 21 -10.91 -3.27 -4.80
CA ASN A 21 -10.53 -1.86 -4.62
C ASN A 21 -9.46 -1.64 -3.52
N ALA A 22 -9.13 -2.66 -2.72
CA ALA A 22 -8.14 -2.51 -1.64
C ALA A 22 -6.68 -2.53 -2.14
N MET A 23 -6.45 -3.11 -3.34
CA MET A 23 -5.14 -3.14 -3.99
C MET A 23 -4.70 -1.74 -4.44
N GLU A 24 -5.67 -0.91 -4.86
CA GLU A 24 -5.43 0.42 -5.44
C GLU A 24 -5.12 1.50 -4.38
N ASP A 25 -5.41 1.25 -3.09
CA ASP A 25 -5.19 2.20 -1.98
C ASP A 25 -3.94 1.85 -1.12
N MET A 26 -3.11 0.89 -1.57
CA MET A 26 -1.89 0.45 -0.88
C MET A 26 -0.61 0.85 -1.64
N PRO A 27 -0.28 2.16 -1.71
CA PRO A 27 0.89 2.62 -2.45
C PRO A 27 2.20 2.14 -1.80
N CYS A 28 3.21 1.85 -2.62
CA CYS A 28 4.56 1.72 -2.10
C CYS A 28 5.06 3.09 -1.65
N VAL A 29 5.80 3.09 -0.56
CA VAL A 29 6.36 4.29 0.06
C VAL A 29 7.83 4.06 0.35
N PHE A 30 8.57 5.14 0.53
CA PHE A 30 9.91 5.08 1.07
C PHE A 30 10.20 6.26 1.99
N THR A 31 11.14 6.09 2.91
CA THR A 31 11.62 7.19 3.74
C THR A 31 12.53 8.14 2.96
N LYS A 32 12.39 9.46 3.19
CA LYS A 32 13.46 10.40 2.87
C LYS A 32 14.63 10.07 3.78
N GLY A 33 15.77 9.74 3.21
CA GLY A 33 17.00 9.56 3.98
C GLY A 33 17.44 10.93 4.52
N ASP A 34 16.97 11.29 5.71
CA ASP A 34 17.38 12.54 6.35
C ASP A 34 18.59 12.26 7.26
N GLY A 35 19.77 12.75 6.85
CA GLY A 35 21.00 12.73 7.66
C GLY A 35 22.10 11.79 7.15
N PRO A 36 23.34 11.90 7.69
CA PRO A 36 24.52 11.15 7.22
C PRO A 36 24.41 9.63 7.39
N ASN A 37 23.47 9.16 8.22
CA ASN A 37 23.17 7.75 8.48
C ASN A 37 21.80 7.32 7.95
N GLY A 38 21.03 8.23 7.36
CA GLY A 38 19.69 7.96 6.86
C GLY A 38 19.73 7.04 5.65
N ARG A 39 19.02 5.92 5.71
CA ARG A 39 18.90 4.96 4.61
C ARG A 39 17.52 5.05 4.00
N ARG A 40 17.45 4.84 2.69
CA ARG A 40 16.16 4.64 2.02
C ARG A 40 15.62 3.28 2.45
N VAL A 41 14.46 3.28 3.09
CA VAL A 41 13.71 2.06 3.44
C VAL A 41 12.43 2.08 2.66
N ASP A 42 12.12 0.98 1.97
CA ASP A 42 10.88 0.78 1.23
C ASP A 42 9.79 0.15 2.12
N GLY A 43 8.54 0.49 1.83
CA GLY A 43 7.39 -0.03 2.53
C GLY A 43 6.13 0.00 1.68
N ILE A 44 5.06 -0.59 2.18
CA ILE A 44 3.73 -0.52 1.58
C ILE A 44 2.81 0.14 2.60
N LEU A 45 2.19 1.24 2.20
CA LEU A 45 1.22 1.93 3.05
C LEU A 45 -0.05 1.08 3.15
N TYR A 46 -0.54 0.90 4.37
CA TYR A 46 -1.74 0.14 4.66
C TYR A 46 -2.68 1.02 5.47
N LYS A 47 -3.82 1.38 4.86
CA LYS A 47 -4.93 2.05 5.56
C LYS A 47 -5.85 0.99 6.13
N TYR A 48 -6.00 1.01 7.44
CA TYR A 48 -7.03 0.25 8.15
C TYR A 48 -8.30 1.13 8.21
N GLY A 49 -9.37 0.71 7.54
CA GLY A 49 -10.75 1.20 7.75
C GLY A 49 -11.05 2.71 7.72
N LYS A 50 -12.30 3.08 8.05
CA LYS A 50 -12.68 4.48 8.29
C LYS A 50 -12.33 4.84 9.73
N GLY A 51 -11.21 5.55 9.90
CA GLY A 51 -10.80 6.13 11.18
C GLY A 51 -9.72 5.37 11.94
N GLU A 52 -9.10 4.33 11.36
CA GLU A 52 -7.96 3.66 11.99
C GLU A 52 -6.62 4.29 11.55
N GLU A 53 -5.59 4.07 12.36
CA GLU A 53 -4.26 4.62 12.16
C GLU A 53 -3.55 3.95 10.97
N VAL A 54 -2.91 4.75 10.11
CA VAL A 54 -2.15 4.25 8.98
C VAL A 54 -0.94 3.45 9.47
N ARG A 55 -0.72 2.27 8.87
CA ARG A 55 0.49 1.47 9.12
C ARG A 55 1.29 1.33 7.84
N ILE A 56 2.57 1.04 7.98
CA ILE A 56 3.48 0.80 6.86
C ILE A 56 4.09 -0.57 7.06
N MET A 57 3.86 -1.49 6.13
CA MET A 57 4.59 -2.75 6.10
C MET A 57 6.00 -2.47 5.57
N CYS A 58 7.01 -2.66 6.41
CA CYS A 58 8.40 -2.52 5.99
C CYS A 58 8.81 -3.73 5.14
N VAL A 59 9.33 -3.51 3.93
CA VAL A 59 9.73 -4.65 3.06
C VAL A 59 11.01 -5.34 3.54
N CYS A 60 11.79 -4.71 4.42
CA CYS A 60 13.00 -5.33 4.97
C CYS A 60 12.70 -6.54 5.84
N HIS A 61 11.61 -6.51 6.60
CA HIS A 61 11.29 -7.52 7.62
C HIS A 61 9.86 -8.07 7.54
N GLY A 62 8.99 -7.46 6.73
CA GLY A 62 7.58 -7.83 6.64
C GLY A 62 6.74 -7.42 7.86
N THR A 63 7.26 -6.56 8.73
CA THR A 63 6.54 -6.10 9.93
C THR A 63 5.81 -4.77 9.69
N PHE A 64 4.67 -4.60 10.34
CA PHE A 64 3.94 -3.34 10.33
C PHE A 64 4.52 -2.36 11.35
N LEU A 65 4.89 -1.19 10.87
CA LEU A 65 5.39 -0.07 11.66
C LEU A 65 4.39 1.08 11.61
N SER A 66 4.34 1.88 12.68
CA SER A 66 3.72 3.21 12.60
C SER A 66 4.60 4.11 11.71
N PRO A 67 4.08 5.24 11.21
CA PRO A 67 4.88 6.19 10.44
C PRO A 67 6.15 6.66 11.18
N ALA A 68 6.07 6.89 12.50
CA ALA A 68 7.22 7.30 13.30
C ALA A 68 8.28 6.18 13.40
N GLU A 69 7.83 4.96 13.67
CA GLU A 69 8.72 3.80 13.77
C GLU A 69 9.38 3.48 12.42
N PHE A 70 8.67 3.66 11.30
CA PHE A 70 9.24 3.48 9.96
C PHE A 70 10.34 4.51 9.66
N VAL A 71 10.17 5.77 10.07
CA VAL A 71 11.21 6.81 9.94
C VAL A 71 12.41 6.51 10.83
N LYS A 72 12.21 6.10 12.09
CA LYS A 72 13.30 5.68 12.97
C LYS A 72 14.05 4.48 12.45
N HIS A 73 13.33 3.52 11.89
CA HIS A 73 13.91 2.31 11.32
C HIS A 73 14.89 2.63 10.17
N ALA A 74 14.60 3.67 9.39
CA ALA A 74 15.49 4.21 8.36
C ALA A 74 16.71 4.97 8.89
N GLY A 75 16.91 5.04 10.20
CA GLY A 75 17.96 5.84 10.84
C GLY A 75 17.58 7.31 11.05
N GLY A 76 16.30 7.66 10.86
CA GLY A 76 15.76 8.96 11.22
C GLY A 76 15.62 9.13 12.74
N GLY A 77 15.51 10.37 13.19
CA GLY A 77 15.25 10.70 14.60
C GLY A 77 13.76 10.72 14.95
N ASP A 78 13.45 11.10 16.19
CA ASP A 78 12.11 11.48 16.59
C ASP A 78 11.66 12.75 15.85
N VAL A 79 10.65 12.61 14.99
CA VAL A 79 10.10 13.70 14.17
C VAL A 79 8.66 14.02 14.57
N THR A 80 8.31 15.30 14.56
CA THR A 80 6.97 15.78 14.93
C THR A 80 5.90 15.41 13.89
N HIS A 81 6.29 15.24 12.63
CA HIS A 81 5.36 14.95 11.52
C HIS A 81 5.87 13.81 10.63
N PRO A 82 5.85 12.55 11.11
CA PRO A 82 6.48 11.42 10.41
C PRO A 82 6.05 11.23 8.95
N LEU A 83 4.77 11.43 8.66
CA LEU A 83 4.22 11.29 7.30
C LEU A 83 4.87 12.24 6.27
N ARG A 84 5.41 13.39 6.69
CA ARG A 84 6.10 14.34 5.78
C ARG A 84 7.47 13.85 5.31
N HIS A 85 8.02 12.87 6.04
CA HIS A 85 9.30 12.22 5.73
C HIS A 85 9.11 10.93 4.92
N ILE A 86 7.88 10.57 4.59
CA ILE A 86 7.53 9.38 3.82
C ILE A 86 7.02 9.83 2.45
N VAL A 87 7.59 9.27 1.40
CA VAL A 87 7.27 9.62 0.01
C VAL A 87 6.54 8.45 -0.63
N ILE A 88 5.39 8.73 -1.24
CA ILE A 88 4.67 7.77 -2.08
C ILE A 88 5.45 7.61 -3.39
N ASN A 89 5.70 6.37 -3.78
CA ASN A 89 6.26 6.04 -5.08
C ASN A 89 5.13 5.68 -6.06
N PRO A 90 4.76 6.56 -7.00
CA PRO A 90 3.64 6.30 -7.92
C PRO A 90 3.97 5.28 -9.02
N SER A 91 5.24 4.89 -9.21
CA SER A 91 5.67 3.97 -10.27
C SER A 91 5.57 2.48 -9.90
N SER A 92 5.16 2.15 -8.68
CA SER A 92 5.08 0.76 -8.20
C SER A 92 3.71 0.10 -8.40
N THR A 93 2.75 0.77 -9.05
CA THR A 93 1.44 0.19 -9.41
C THR A 93 1.52 -0.83 -10.56
N SER A 94 2.71 -1.04 -11.12
CA SER A 94 2.96 -2.03 -12.18
C SER A 94 3.59 -3.32 -11.64
N PHE A 95 2.92 -4.01 -10.72
CA PHE A 95 3.15 -5.44 -10.54
C PHE A 95 1.98 -6.20 -11.19
N LEU A 96 1.95 -6.16 -12.52
CA LEU A 96 1.20 -7.07 -13.40
C LEU A 96 2.19 -7.82 -14.28
#